data_AF-A0A8D8RN39-F1
#
_entry.id   AF-A0A8D8RN39-F1
#
_cell.length_a   1.000
_cell.length_b   1.000
_cell.length_c   1.000
_cell.angle_alpha   90.00
_cell.angle_beta   90.00
_cell.angle_gamma   90.00
#
_symmetry.space_group_name_H-M   'P 1'
#
loop_
_entity.id
_entity.type
_entity.pdbx_description
1 polymer ?
#
loop_
_entity_poly.entity_id
_entity_poly.type
_entity_poly.pdbx_seq_one_letter_code
_entity_poly.pdbx_strand_id
1 'polypeptide(L)'
;MSNVLILAPAKLEASEVSNGSSGGETEFKSVEECEKAVADQGNLVRQMKSGGTSKAELAPHVERLLALKKQLELLKSKGGASEVSNGNTGDTKALEEEITKQAEIVRKLKASAGGDKSVFAADLAKLLSLKQQLATLMGTSAPSPAPSGSKKNKKK
;
A
#
# COMPACT_ATOMS: atom_id res chain seq x y z
N MET A 1 -35.66 57.22 24.61
CA MET A 1 -34.96 56.30 25.50
C MET A 1 -34.74 55.02 24.71
N SER A 2 -33.77 55.02 23.80
CA SER A 2 -32.37 54.65 24.02
C SER A 2 -32.17 53.14 23.86
N ASN A 3 -31.68 52.77 22.68
CA ASN A 3 -30.71 51.71 22.39
C ASN A 3 -30.41 51.84 20.89
N VAL A 4 -29.38 52.59 20.48
CA VAL A 4 -27.97 52.17 20.44
C VAL A 4 -27.84 50.73 19.95
N LEU A 5 -27.42 50.56 18.69
CA LEU A 5 -26.51 49.50 18.21
C LEU A 5 -26.17 49.86 16.73
N ILE A 6 -25.04 50.48 16.44
CA ILE A 6 -23.69 49.87 16.28
C ILE A 6 -23.52 49.22 14.89
N LEU A 7 -22.61 49.85 14.12
CA LEU A 7 -21.48 49.24 13.39
C LEU A 7 -21.68 48.76 11.94
N ALA A 8 -20.98 49.49 11.06
CA ALA A 8 -20.49 49.08 9.74
C ALA A 8 -19.48 47.90 9.84
N PRO A 9 -18.66 47.64 8.81
CA PRO A 9 -18.93 47.04 7.51
C PRO A 9 -18.41 45.59 7.45
N ALA A 10 -19.15 44.68 6.84
CA ALA A 10 -18.66 43.32 6.56
C ALA A 10 -17.65 43.35 5.41
N LYS A 11 -16.37 43.47 5.79
CA LYS A 11 -15.19 43.10 5.01
C LYS A 11 -15.27 41.59 4.73
N LEU A 12 -15.47 41.20 3.47
CA LEU A 12 -15.23 39.83 3.03
C LEU A 12 -13.73 39.67 2.82
N GLU A 13 -13.05 39.32 3.92
CA GLU A 13 -11.68 38.83 3.93
C GLU A 13 -11.69 37.39 3.40
N ALA A 14 -10.95 37.14 2.32
CA ALA A 14 -10.71 35.81 1.80
C ALA A 14 -9.84 35.04 2.81
N SER A 15 -10.54 34.24 3.61
CA SER A 15 -10.12 33.04 4.34
C SER A 15 -8.63 32.67 4.22
N GLU A 16 -7.85 33.10 5.22
CA GLU A 16 -6.63 32.41 5.63
C GLU A 16 -6.98 31.11 6.37
N VAL A 17 -6.23 30.06 6.00
CA VAL A 17 -5.63 29.02 6.85
C VAL A 17 -6.25 28.83 8.24
N SER A 18 -6.92 27.68 8.43
CA SER A 18 -7.01 27.05 9.75
C SER A 18 -6.21 25.76 9.76
N ASN A 19 -4.93 25.94 10.10
CA ASN A 19 -4.11 24.90 10.69
C ASN A 19 -4.72 24.54 12.06
N GLY A 20 -5.50 23.46 12.09
CA GLY A 20 -6.06 22.87 13.31
C GLY A 20 -5.16 21.76 13.84
N SER A 21 -4.13 22.14 14.60
CA SER A 21 -3.56 21.23 15.60
C SER A 21 -4.58 21.07 16.72
N SER A 22 -5.18 19.89 16.83
CA SER A 22 -5.79 19.44 18.08
C SER A 22 -5.71 17.93 18.16
N GLY A 23 -5.01 17.44 19.19
CA GLY A 23 -4.96 16.03 19.58
C GLY A 23 -6.30 15.58 20.13
N GLY A 24 -7.27 15.41 19.24
CA GLY A 24 -8.50 14.68 19.49
C GLY A 24 -8.48 13.44 18.64
N GLU A 25 -8.72 12.29 19.28
CA GLU A 25 -8.99 10.99 18.68
C GLU A 25 -9.95 11.19 17.49
N THR A 26 -9.39 11.22 16.27
CA THR A 26 -10.19 11.26 15.05
C THR A 26 -10.68 9.84 14.83
N GLU A 27 -11.75 9.50 15.55
CA GLU A 27 -12.50 8.30 15.29
C GLU A 27 -13.35 8.55 14.04
N PHE A 28 -12.82 8.15 12.89
CA PHE A 28 -13.54 8.26 11.62
C PHE A 28 -14.76 7.34 11.67
N LYS A 29 -15.94 7.92 11.50
CA LYS A 29 -17.22 7.17 11.54
C LYS A 29 -17.46 6.36 10.27
N SER A 30 -16.78 6.71 9.18
CA SER A 30 -16.91 6.10 7.86
C SER A 30 -15.55 5.88 7.20
N VAL A 31 -15.44 4.78 6.46
CA VAL A 31 -14.24 4.43 5.68
C VAL A 31 -13.84 5.54 4.71
N GLU A 32 -14.81 6.13 4.00
CA GLU A 32 -14.59 7.17 3.00
C GLU A 32 -13.91 8.43 3.59
N GLU A 33 -14.31 8.82 4.80
CA GLU A 33 -13.74 9.99 5.48
C GLU A 33 -12.31 9.69 5.96
N CYS A 34 -12.06 8.46 6.42
CA CYS A 34 -10.73 7.99 6.77
C CYS A 34 -9.80 7.91 5.55
N GLU A 35 -10.31 7.44 4.40
CA GLU A 35 -9.57 7.39 3.13
C GLU A 35 -9.18 8.77 2.63
N LYS A 36 -10.12 9.73 2.65
CA LYS A 36 -9.81 11.12 2.30
C LYS A 36 -8.73 11.69 3.24
N ALA A 37 -8.85 11.48 4.54
CA ALA A 37 -7.86 11.94 5.50
C ALA A 37 -6.47 11.32 5.28
N VAL A 38 -6.39 10.02 4.94
CA VAL A 38 -5.12 9.37 4.57
C VAL A 38 -4.53 9.98 3.30
N ALA A 39 -5.35 10.27 2.30
CA ALA A 39 -4.90 10.89 1.05
C ALA A 39 -4.39 12.31 1.28
N ASP A 40 -5.14 13.15 2.01
CA ASP A 40 -4.75 14.51 2.37
C ASP A 40 -3.43 14.54 3.17
N GLN A 41 -3.33 13.72 4.21
CA GLN A 41 -2.13 13.62 5.04
C GLN A 41 -0.93 13.12 4.23
N GLY A 42 -1.13 12.18 3.31
CA GLY A 42 -0.09 11.69 2.41
C GLY A 42 0.39 12.77 1.42
N ASN A 43 -0.52 13.58 0.90
CA ASN A 43 -0.19 14.70 0.02
C ASN A 43 0.60 15.77 0.77
N LEU A 44 0.19 16.08 2.01
CA LEU A 44 0.90 17.00 2.89
C LEU A 44 2.33 16.53 3.18
N VAL A 45 2.51 15.26 3.55
CA VAL A 45 3.85 14.66 3.74
C VAL A 45 4.70 14.78 2.47
N ARG A 46 4.11 14.57 1.29
CA ARG A 46 4.82 14.68 0.01
C ARG A 46 5.19 16.13 -0.32
N GLN A 47 4.30 17.08 -0.05
CA GLN A 47 4.56 18.53 -0.20
C GLN A 47 5.65 18.99 0.76
N MET A 48 5.57 18.65 2.05
CA MET A 48 6.60 19.00 3.05
C MET A 48 7.96 18.40 2.68
N LYS A 49 7.98 17.15 2.19
CA LYS A 49 9.20 16.52 1.72
C LYS A 49 9.77 17.21 0.47
N SER A 50 8.92 17.66 -0.45
CA SER A 50 9.35 18.38 -1.66
C SER A 50 9.76 19.83 -1.37
N GLY A 51 9.19 20.44 -0.34
CA GLY A 51 9.51 21.80 0.11
C GLY A 51 10.76 21.89 0.98
N GLY A 52 11.45 20.76 1.24
CA GLY A 52 12.66 20.73 2.05
C GLY A 52 12.40 20.85 3.56
N THR A 53 11.18 20.56 4.02
CA THR A 53 10.83 20.60 5.44
C THR A 53 11.66 19.61 6.25
N SER A 54 12.08 20.03 7.45
CA SER A 54 12.96 19.24 8.30
C SER A 54 12.32 17.94 8.78
N LYS A 55 13.14 16.90 8.97
CA LYS A 55 12.71 15.57 9.41
C LYS A 55 11.96 15.57 10.75
N ALA A 56 12.29 16.54 11.62
CA ALA A 56 11.62 16.76 12.89
C ALA A 56 10.15 17.21 12.72
N GLU A 57 9.88 18.06 11.73
CA GLU A 57 8.51 18.49 11.42
C GLU A 57 7.76 17.43 10.61
N LEU A 58 8.45 16.68 9.76
CA LEU A 58 7.85 15.58 8.99
C LEU A 58 7.42 14.37 9.85
N ALA A 59 8.13 14.12 10.97
CA ALA A 59 7.90 12.99 11.85
C ALA A 59 6.44 12.86 12.35
N PRO A 60 5.83 13.89 12.97
CA PRO A 60 4.44 13.81 13.42
C PRO A 60 3.45 13.60 12.27
N HIS A 61 3.74 14.12 11.07
CA HIS A 61 2.85 13.92 9.92
C HIS A 61 2.88 12.49 9.38
N VAL A 62 4.05 11.87 9.35
CA VAL A 62 4.22 10.47 8.94
C VAL A 62 3.61 9.52 9.98
N GLU A 63 3.80 9.80 11.28
CA GLU A 63 3.20 9.01 12.34
C GLU A 63 1.67 9.05 12.29
N ARG A 64 1.10 10.25 12.08
CA ARG A 64 -0.35 10.41 11.83
C ARG A 64 -0.79 9.62 10.60
N LEU A 65 -0.04 9.65 9.49
CA LEU A 65 -0.38 8.87 8.29
C LEU A 65 -0.42 7.36 8.56
N LEU A 66 0.49 6.84 9.38
CA LEU A 66 0.52 5.43 9.81
C LEU A 66 -0.68 5.08 10.69
N ALA A 67 -1.03 5.95 11.65
CA ALA A 67 -2.19 5.77 12.50
C ALA A 67 -3.50 5.75 11.69
N LEU A 68 -3.67 6.72 10.78
CA LEU A 68 -4.83 6.82 9.90
C LEU A 68 -4.99 5.58 9.00
N LYS A 69 -3.88 5.07 8.43
CA LYS A 69 -3.91 3.84 7.64
C LYS A 69 -4.38 2.63 8.45
N LYS A 70 -3.89 2.49 9.68
CA LYS A 70 -4.35 1.41 10.58
C LYS A 70 -5.84 1.54 10.89
N GLN A 71 -6.32 2.75 11.21
CA GLN A 71 -7.74 2.98 11.46
C GLN A 71 -8.59 2.67 10.22
N LEU A 72 -8.14 3.03 9.03
CA LEU A 72 -8.78 2.72 7.76
C LEU A 72 -8.88 1.20 7.56
N GLU A 73 -7.81 0.45 7.82
CA GLU A 73 -7.81 -1.02 7.77
C GLU A 73 -8.77 -1.63 8.80
N LEU A 74 -8.80 -1.11 10.03
CA LEU A 74 -9.74 -1.51 11.09
C LEU A 74 -11.20 -1.23 10.70
N LEU A 75 -11.49 -0.05 10.15
CA LEU A 75 -12.82 0.37 9.70
C LEU A 75 -13.28 -0.45 8.49
N LYS A 76 -12.41 -0.66 7.49
CA LYS A 76 -12.67 -1.54 6.35
C LYS A 76 -12.92 -2.98 6.77
N SER A 77 -12.21 -3.44 7.80
CA SER A 77 -12.41 -4.79 8.36
C SER A 77 -13.70 -4.92 9.18
N LYS A 78 -14.24 -3.82 9.72
CA LYS A 78 -15.41 -3.82 10.63
C LYS A 78 -16.72 -3.45 9.92
N GLY A 79 -16.65 -2.70 8.83
CA GLY A 79 -17.78 -2.37 7.96
C GLY A 79 -17.62 -2.98 6.57
N GLY A 80 -18.14 -4.20 6.37
CA GLY A 80 -18.54 -4.75 5.08
C GLY A 80 -17.53 -4.70 3.91
N ALA A 81 -17.00 -5.87 3.56
CA ALA A 81 -16.29 -6.11 2.31
C ALA A 81 -16.97 -5.49 1.08
N SER A 82 -16.26 -4.57 0.40
CA SER A 82 -16.19 -4.53 -1.06
C SER A 82 -15.08 -3.57 -1.52
N GLU A 83 -14.05 -4.17 -2.11
CA GLU A 83 -13.20 -3.72 -3.21
C GLU A 83 -13.08 -2.20 -3.47
N VAL A 84 -11.86 -1.65 -3.28
CA VAL A 84 -10.87 -1.51 -4.36
C VAL A 84 -9.52 -1.10 -3.74
N SER A 85 -8.46 -1.78 -4.20
CA SER A 85 -7.04 -1.46 -4.07
C SER A 85 -6.40 -1.56 -2.67
N ASN A 86 -5.95 -2.78 -2.36
CA ASN A 86 -4.57 -3.13 -1.96
C ASN A 86 -4.52 -4.39 -1.08
N GLY A 87 -5.51 -5.29 -1.21
CA GLY A 87 -5.61 -6.56 -0.47
C GLY A 87 -4.62 -7.65 -0.90
N ASN A 88 -3.48 -7.28 -1.49
CA ASN A 88 -2.49 -8.26 -1.91
C ASN A 88 -1.04 -7.82 -1.67
N THR A 89 -0.78 -6.58 -1.21
CA THR A 89 0.60 -6.12 -0.99
C THR A 89 1.26 -6.79 0.22
N GLY A 90 0.48 -7.16 1.25
CA GLY A 90 0.98 -7.91 2.40
C GLY A 90 1.42 -9.32 1.99
N ASP A 91 0.53 -10.03 1.30
CA ASP A 91 0.78 -11.39 0.82
C ASP A 91 1.85 -11.46 -0.27
N THR A 92 1.94 -10.47 -1.17
CA THR A 92 3.05 -10.42 -2.15
C THR A 92 4.39 -10.21 -1.46
N LYS A 93 4.49 -9.27 -0.51
CA LYS A 93 5.72 -9.06 0.26
C LYS A 93 6.12 -10.31 1.05
N ALA A 94 5.17 -10.95 1.72
CA ALA A 94 5.42 -12.18 2.45
C ALA A 94 5.90 -13.31 1.51
N LEU A 95 5.28 -13.45 0.34
CA LEU A 95 5.70 -14.43 -0.68
C LEU A 95 7.08 -14.12 -1.26
N GLU A 96 7.42 -12.85 -1.49
CA GLU A 96 8.76 -12.42 -1.95
C GLU A 96 9.85 -12.79 -0.94
N GLU A 97 9.61 -12.55 0.35
CA GLU A 97 10.52 -12.94 1.42
C GLU A 97 10.68 -14.46 1.51
N GLU A 98 9.58 -15.21 1.42
CA GLU A 98 9.60 -16.68 1.43
C GLU A 98 10.34 -17.26 0.21
N ILE A 99 10.15 -16.69 -0.99
CA ILE A 99 10.91 -17.05 -2.21
C ILE A 99 12.40 -16.83 -2.00
N THR A 100 12.78 -15.70 -1.39
CA THR A 100 14.19 -15.37 -1.13
C THR A 100 14.82 -16.34 -0.14
N LYS A 101 14.14 -16.63 0.98
CA LYS A 101 14.56 -17.64 1.96
C LYS A 101 14.70 -19.02 1.32
N GLN A 102 13.70 -19.44 0.55
CA GLN A 102 13.69 -20.74 -0.11
C GLN A 102 14.81 -20.86 -1.15
N ALA A 103 15.12 -19.79 -1.89
CA ALA A 103 16.23 -19.76 -2.84
C ALA A 103 17.61 -19.86 -2.16
N GLU A 104 17.79 -19.19 -1.01
CA GLU A 104 18.99 -19.32 -0.18
C GLU A 104 19.18 -20.75 0.33
N ILE A 105 18.10 -21.38 0.80
CA ILE A 105 18.12 -22.78 1.25
C ILE A 105 18.53 -23.69 0.09
N VAL A 106 17.90 -23.56 -1.09
CA VAL A 106 18.27 -24.32 -2.28
C VAL A 106 19.74 -24.10 -2.64
N ARG A 107 20.25 -22.86 -2.59
CA ARG A 107 21.66 -22.56 -2.90
C ARG A 107 22.62 -23.20 -1.89
N LYS A 108 22.31 -23.13 -0.59
CA LYS A 108 23.10 -23.75 0.48
C LYS A 108 23.07 -25.27 0.41
N LEU A 109 21.88 -25.86 0.24
CA LEU A 109 21.70 -27.29 0.06
C LEU A 109 22.41 -27.76 -1.20
N LYS A 110 22.34 -27.03 -2.31
CA LYS A 110 23.05 -27.38 -3.54
C LYS A 110 24.56 -27.33 -3.38
N ALA A 111 25.08 -26.37 -2.62
CA ALA A 111 26.51 -26.29 -2.30
C ALA A 111 26.97 -27.41 -1.36
N SER A 112 26.14 -27.77 -0.36
CA SER A 112 26.44 -28.83 0.61
C SER A 112 26.24 -30.24 0.03
N ALA A 113 25.22 -30.42 -0.81
CA ALA A 113 24.84 -31.70 -1.41
C ALA A 113 25.69 -32.07 -2.63
N GLY A 114 26.68 -31.26 -3.02
CA GLY A 114 27.62 -31.61 -4.10
C GLY A 114 27.00 -31.86 -5.49
N GLY A 115 25.72 -31.56 -5.69
CA GLY A 115 24.98 -31.86 -6.92
C GLY A 115 23.85 -32.88 -6.78
N ASP A 116 23.65 -33.48 -5.61
CA ASP A 116 22.56 -34.43 -5.34
C ASP A 116 21.19 -33.76 -5.36
N LYS A 117 20.51 -33.87 -6.50
CA LYS A 117 19.19 -33.28 -6.75
C LYS A 117 18.12 -33.75 -5.76
N SER A 118 18.24 -34.96 -5.23
CA SER A 118 17.26 -35.51 -4.28
C SER A 118 17.20 -34.73 -2.97
N VAL A 119 18.29 -34.07 -2.56
CA VAL A 119 18.39 -33.33 -1.29
C VAL A 119 17.70 -31.97 -1.38
N PHE A 120 17.67 -31.33 -2.54
CA PHE A 120 17.07 -30.00 -2.75
C PHE A 120 15.86 -30.01 -3.70
N ALA A 121 15.40 -31.18 -4.16
CA ALA A 121 14.25 -31.31 -5.06
C ALA A 121 12.96 -30.77 -4.45
N ALA A 122 12.71 -31.08 -3.17
CA ALA A 122 11.54 -30.59 -2.43
C ALA A 122 11.56 -29.05 -2.32
N ASP A 123 12.69 -28.49 -1.91
CA ASP A 123 12.91 -27.05 -1.80
C ASP A 123 12.81 -26.31 -3.14
N LEU A 124 13.29 -26.92 -4.23
CA LEU A 124 13.14 -26.39 -5.58
C LEU A 124 11.67 -26.39 -6.05
N ALA A 125 10.93 -27.47 -5.80
CA ALA A 125 9.52 -27.54 -6.13
C ALA A 125 8.72 -26.46 -5.38
N LYS A 126 9.04 -26.27 -4.09
CA LYS A 126 8.44 -25.22 -3.26
C LYS A 126 8.76 -23.82 -3.78
N LEU A 127 10.02 -23.55 -4.16
CA LEU A 127 10.44 -22.29 -4.77
C LEU A 127 9.66 -21.97 -6.05
N LEU A 128 9.41 -22.99 -6.88
CA LEU A 128 8.67 -22.84 -8.14
C LEU A 128 7.17 -22.57 -7.90
N SER A 129 6.58 -23.22 -6.90
CA SER A 129 5.20 -22.97 -6.47
C SER A 129 5.04 -21.56 -5.91
N LEU A 130 5.94 -21.11 -5.03
CA LEU A 130 5.88 -19.78 -4.43
C LEU A 130 6.01 -18.68 -5.50
N LYS A 131 6.90 -18.85 -6.49
CA LYS A 131 7.00 -17.94 -7.64
C LYS A 131 5.72 -17.86 -8.47
N GLN A 132 5.03 -18.99 -8.67
CA GLN A 132 3.74 -19.02 -9.38
C GLN A 132 2.64 -18.33 -8.58
N GLN A 133 2.58 -18.57 -7.27
CA GLN A 133 1.63 -17.90 -6.37
C GLN A 133 1.84 -16.39 -6.42
N LEU A 134 3.09 -15.93 -6.29
CA LEU A 134 3.43 -14.51 -6.42
C LEU A 134 3.01 -13.95 -7.78
N ALA A 135 3.32 -14.62 -8.89
CA ALA A 135 2.95 -14.15 -10.23
C ALA A 135 1.42 -14.03 -10.41
N THR A 136 0.69 -15.02 -9.90
CA THR A 136 -0.79 -15.03 -9.90
C THR A 136 -1.33 -13.88 -9.05
N LEU A 137 -0.78 -13.69 -7.85
CA LEU A 137 -1.18 -12.63 -6.91
C LEU A 137 -0.85 -11.22 -7.44
N MET A 138 0.28 -11.05 -8.11
CA MET A 138 0.68 -9.76 -8.69
C MET A 138 -0.14 -9.38 -9.93
N GLY A 139 -1.08 -10.23 -10.37
CA GLY A 139 -1.81 -10.02 -11.63
C GLY A 139 -0.90 -9.99 -12.86
N THR A 140 0.39 -10.28 -12.69
CA THR A 140 1.36 -10.43 -13.76
C THR A 140 1.23 -11.86 -14.24
N SER A 141 0.21 -12.08 -15.07
CA SER A 141 0.30 -13.10 -16.09
C SER A 141 1.54 -12.77 -16.93
N ALA A 142 2.69 -13.32 -16.55
CA ALA A 142 3.89 -13.26 -17.35
C ALA A 142 3.55 -13.74 -18.78
N PRO A 143 4.17 -13.18 -19.82
CA PRO A 143 3.96 -13.64 -21.19
C PRO A 143 4.21 -15.16 -21.23
N SER A 144 3.19 -15.88 -21.68
CA SER A 144 3.26 -17.29 -22.02
C SER A 144 4.58 -17.57 -22.77
N PRO A 145 5.36 -18.62 -22.41
CA PRO A 145 6.42 -19.06 -23.29
C PRO A 145 5.77 -19.44 -24.63
N ALA A 146 6.27 -18.84 -25.70
CA ALA A 146 5.81 -19.06 -27.06
C ALA A 146 5.48 -20.55 -27.33
N PRO A 147 4.30 -20.89 -27.89
CA PRO A 147 4.16 -22.15 -28.59
C PRO A 147 4.98 -22.03 -29.89
N SER A 148 6.23 -22.51 -29.85
CA SER A 148 6.92 -22.87 -31.06
C SER A 148 6.17 -24.03 -31.72
N GLY A 149 5.55 -23.76 -32.86
CA GLY A 149 5.22 -24.72 -33.91
C GLY A 149 3.91 -25.50 -33.76
N SER A 150 2.89 -25.14 -34.55
CA SER A 150 2.53 -25.89 -35.77
C SER A 150 1.15 -25.51 -36.35
N LYS A 151 1.11 -25.46 -37.69
CA LYS A 151 -0.06 -25.48 -38.61
C LYS A 151 -0.97 -24.26 -38.62
N LYS A 152 -0.83 -23.31 -39.56
CA LYS A 152 -1.05 -23.37 -41.03
C LYS A 152 -2.52 -23.59 -41.42
N ASN A 153 -3.01 -22.64 -42.22
CA ASN A 153 -4.28 -22.50 -42.94
C ASN A 153 -5.51 -22.05 -42.13
N LYS A 154 -6.03 -20.83 -42.31
CA LYS A 154 -6.57 -20.18 -43.53
C LYS A 154 -7.85 -20.84 -44.02
N LYS A 155 -8.96 -20.31 -43.50
CA LYS A 155 -10.19 -19.83 -44.18
C LYS A 155 -10.63 -20.58 -45.44
N LYS A 156 -11.90 -20.96 -45.38
CA LYS A 156 -12.87 -21.19 -46.47
C LYS A 156 -13.07 -22.65 -46.85
#